data_AF-A0A1V5P7Y6-F1
#
_entry.id   AF-A0A1V5P7Y6-F1
#
_cell.length_a   1.000
_cell.length_b   1.000
_cell.length_c   1.000
_cell.angle_alpha   90.00
_cell.angle_beta   90.00
_cell.angle_gamma   90.00
#
_symmetry.space_group_name_H-M   'P 1'
#
loop_
_entity.id
_entity.type
_entity.pdbx_description
1 polymer ?
#
loop_
_entity_poly.entity_id
_entity_poly.type
_entity_poly.pdbx_seq_one_letter_code
_entity_poly.pdbx_strand_id
1 'polypeptide(L)'
;MIVEAPGDRYRAYVYEGRVSALTGLPTLLGWGGHQSQWRGNYDEPAAREAALETLFTTTDVTQLHSILTQYNVGYIYIGAEERNRYPQEGLEKFTALFPVVYQNSGVTLYQVTSP
;
A
#
# COMPACT_ATOMS: atom_id res chain seq x y z
N MET A 1 3.68 -10.10 1.37
CA MET A 1 4.16 -8.71 1.59
C MET A 1 3.08 -7.87 2.28
N ILE A 2 3.43 -6.70 2.80
CA ILE A 2 2.48 -5.71 3.35
C ILE A 2 2.40 -4.51 2.41
N VAL A 3 1.20 -4.00 2.12
CA VAL A 3 1.04 -2.73 1.39
C VAL A 3 0.74 -1.60 2.36
N GLU A 4 1.44 -0.49 2.16
CA GLU A 4 1.31 0.79 2.86
C GLU A 4 1.47 1.90 1.82
N ALA A 5 1.05 3.13 2.13
CA ALA A 5 1.24 4.28 1.26
C ALA A 5 2.75 4.47 0.97
N PRO A 6 3.15 4.61 -0.31
CA PRO A 6 4.56 4.81 -0.65
C PRO A 6 4.96 6.28 -0.51
N GLY A 7 6.25 6.52 -0.29
CA GLY A 7 6.88 7.80 -0.61
C GLY A 7 7.04 7.88 -2.13
N ASP A 8 6.20 8.69 -2.78
CA ASP A 8 6.20 8.82 -4.23
C ASP A 8 7.30 9.77 -4.75
N ARG A 9 7.40 9.92 -6.09
CA ARG A 9 8.40 10.79 -6.73
C ARG A 9 8.40 12.25 -6.31
N TYR A 10 7.31 12.75 -5.73
CA TYR A 10 7.18 14.15 -5.30
C TYR A 10 7.28 14.32 -3.78
N ARG A 11 7.28 13.23 -3.02
CA ARG A 11 7.34 13.24 -1.56
C ARG A 11 8.73 12.85 -1.07
N ALA A 12 9.32 13.73 -0.27
CA ALA A 12 10.51 13.49 0.51
C ALA A 12 10.23 13.91 1.96
N TYR A 13 10.84 13.21 2.93
CA TYR A 13 10.70 13.50 4.36
C TYR A 13 9.30 13.30 4.96
N VAL A 14 8.48 12.46 4.33
CA VAL A 14 7.26 11.95 4.96
C VAL A 14 7.54 10.53 5.49
N TYR A 15 6.84 10.13 6.55
CA TYR A 15 7.13 8.91 7.30
C TYR A 15 6.54 7.65 6.61
N GLU A 16 6.66 7.54 5.28
CA GLU A 16 6.23 6.36 4.51
C GLU A 16 7.27 5.21 4.55
N GLY A 17 6.84 3.98 4.22
CA GLY A 17 7.70 2.79 4.28
C GLY A 17 8.09 2.34 5.69
N ARG A 18 7.53 2.98 6.72
CA ARG A 18 7.82 2.72 8.13
C ARG A 18 7.36 1.33 8.57
N VAL A 19 6.24 0.84 8.04
CA VAL A 19 5.63 -0.41 8.53
C VAL A 19 6.50 -1.58 8.10
N SER A 20 6.87 -1.63 6.82
CA SER A 20 7.80 -2.62 6.30
C SER A 20 9.18 -2.53 6.96
N ALA A 21 9.72 -1.32 7.14
CA ALA A 21 11.01 -1.13 7.81
C ALA A 21 11.05 -1.65 9.25
N LEU A 22 9.97 -1.49 10.02
CA LEU A 22 9.91 -1.87 11.44
C LEU A 22 9.43 -3.32 11.68
N THR A 23 8.77 -3.94 10.71
CA THR A 23 8.24 -5.32 10.84
C THR A 23 9.11 -6.38 10.17
N GLY A 24 9.99 -5.97 9.25
CA GLY A 24 10.75 -6.90 8.40
C GLY A 24 9.90 -7.55 7.28
N LEU A 25 8.62 -7.19 7.15
CA LEU A 25 7.79 -7.59 6.02
C LEU A 25 8.13 -6.73 4.81
N PRO A 26 8.36 -7.29 3.61
CA PRO A 26 8.58 -6.49 2.42
C PRO A 26 7.32 -5.69 2.05
N THR A 27 7.51 -4.52 1.43
CA THR A 27 6.43 -3.71 0.82
C THR A 27 6.56 -3.67 -0.71
N LEU A 28 5.47 -3.35 -1.38
CA LEU A 28 5.44 -3.17 -2.83
C LEU A 28 6.37 -2.02 -3.25
N LEU A 29 6.27 -0.87 -2.58
CA LEU A 29 7.17 0.27 -2.79
C LEU A 29 7.32 1.07 -1.50
N GLY A 30 8.57 1.29 -1.07
CA GLY A 30 8.90 2.15 0.07
C GLY A 30 9.03 3.61 -0.37
N TRP A 31 10.21 3.98 -0.91
CA TRP A 31 10.47 5.31 -1.45
C TRP A 31 10.90 5.21 -2.92
N GLY A 32 10.01 5.57 -3.84
CA GLY A 32 10.26 5.47 -5.28
C GLY A 32 11.42 6.35 -5.75
N GLY A 33 11.50 7.59 -5.22
CA GLY A 33 12.62 8.50 -5.47
C GLY A 33 13.99 7.96 -5.05
N HIS A 34 14.06 7.21 -3.96
CA HIS A 34 15.31 6.56 -3.56
C HIS A 34 15.63 5.37 -4.48
N GLN A 35 14.64 4.57 -4.87
CA GLN A 35 14.90 3.46 -5.79
C GLN A 35 15.45 3.94 -7.14
N SER A 36 15.02 5.10 -7.64
CA SER A 36 15.51 5.62 -8.91
C SER A 36 16.97 6.09 -8.86
N GLN A 37 17.43 6.61 -7.71
CA GLN A 37 18.85 6.96 -7.50
C GLN A 37 19.74 5.72 -7.60
N TRP A 38 19.28 4.57 -7.12
CA TRP A 38 20.02 3.31 -7.16
C TRP A 38 19.89 2.58 -8.51
N ARG A 39 18.74 2.69 -9.17
CA ARG A 39 18.45 1.97 -10.43
C ARG A 39 18.81 2.75 -11.69
N GLY A 40 18.93 4.07 -11.59
CA GLY A 40 19.19 4.96 -12.74
C GLY A 40 17.97 5.26 -13.61
N ASN A 41 16.76 4.79 -13.26
CA ASN A 41 15.49 5.11 -13.93
C ASN A 41 14.29 5.03 -12.97
N TYR A 42 13.11 5.45 -13.44
CA TYR A 42 11.86 5.48 -12.65
C TYR A 42 10.81 4.46 -13.12
N ASP A 43 11.14 3.53 -14.01
CA ASP A 43 10.13 2.73 -14.70
C ASP A 43 9.43 1.75 -13.75
N GLU A 44 10.23 0.99 -12.99
CA GLU A 44 9.72 0.04 -11.98
C GLU A 44 9.03 0.78 -10.79
N PRO A 45 9.61 1.85 -10.21
CA PRO A 45 8.90 2.67 -9.24
C PRO A 45 7.56 3.22 -9.77
N ALA A 46 7.50 3.75 -10.99
CA ALA A 46 6.27 4.28 -11.57
C ALA A 46 5.17 3.23 -11.66
N ALA A 47 5.51 2.02 -12.12
CA ALA A 47 4.54 0.93 -12.23
C ALA A 47 3.98 0.52 -10.87
N ARG A 48 4.83 0.46 -9.84
CA ARG A 48 4.43 0.10 -8.47
C ARG A 48 3.66 1.22 -7.77
N GLU A 49 4.02 2.48 -8.01
CA GLU A 49 3.23 3.64 -7.56
C GLU A 49 1.83 3.58 -8.13
N ALA A 50 1.69 3.39 -9.45
CA ALA A 50 0.38 3.30 -10.10
C ALA A 50 -0.46 2.14 -9.55
N ALA A 51 0.17 0.99 -9.25
CA ALA A 51 -0.49 -0.14 -8.63
C ALA A 51 -0.98 0.19 -7.20
N LEU A 52 -0.16 0.84 -6.36
CA LEU A 52 -0.58 1.26 -5.01
C LEU A 52 -1.66 2.34 -5.06
N GLU A 53 -1.53 3.31 -5.96
CA GLU A 53 -2.54 4.35 -6.18
C GLU A 53 -3.89 3.71 -6.53
N THR A 54 -3.89 2.76 -7.47
CA THR A 54 -5.10 2.02 -7.85
C THR A 54 -5.63 1.20 -6.67
N LEU A 55 -4.76 0.46 -5.96
CA LEU A 55 -5.13 -0.40 -4.84
C LEU A 55 -5.86 0.39 -3.75
N PHE A 56 -5.41 1.59 -3.42
CA PHE A 56 -6.02 2.40 -2.36
C PHE A 56 -7.20 3.28 -2.82
N THR A 57 -7.37 3.52 -4.12
CA THR A 57 -8.44 4.41 -4.65
C THR A 57 -9.62 3.66 -5.28
N THR A 58 -9.38 2.51 -5.94
CA THR A 58 -10.44 1.81 -6.70
C THR A 58 -11.53 1.27 -5.78
N THR A 59 -12.77 1.23 -6.26
CA THR A 59 -13.87 0.48 -5.64
C THR A 59 -14.18 -0.81 -6.39
N ASP A 60 -13.49 -1.08 -7.51
CA ASP A 60 -13.62 -2.31 -8.27
C ASP A 60 -12.85 -3.46 -7.60
N VAL A 61 -13.62 -4.41 -7.07
CA VAL A 61 -13.11 -5.60 -6.37
C VAL A 61 -12.26 -6.48 -7.29
N THR A 62 -12.58 -6.57 -8.57
CA THR A 62 -11.82 -7.36 -9.56
C THR A 62 -10.44 -6.76 -9.80
N GLN A 63 -10.39 -5.43 -9.94
CA GLN A 63 -9.13 -4.70 -10.10
C GLN A 63 -8.26 -4.82 -8.85
N LEU A 64 -8.87 -4.71 -7.66
CA LEU A 64 -8.19 -4.91 -6.38
C LEU A 64 -7.57 -6.31 -6.30
N HIS A 65 -8.34 -7.38 -6.51
CA HIS A 65 -7.83 -8.75 -6.42
C HIS A 65 -6.73 -9.06 -7.44
N SER A 66 -6.80 -8.45 -8.63
CA SER A 66 -5.76 -8.57 -9.65
C SER A 66 -4.42 -8.04 -9.14
N ILE A 67 -4.41 -6.87 -8.48
CA ILE A 67 -3.20 -6.28 -7.89
C ILE A 67 -2.70 -7.12 -6.70
N LEU A 68 -3.61 -7.51 -5.79
CA LEU A 68 -3.24 -8.31 -4.62
C LEU A 68 -2.57 -9.64 -5.04
N THR A 69 -3.09 -10.29 -6.08
CA THR A 69 -2.55 -11.53 -6.63
C THR A 69 -1.22 -11.31 -7.34
N GLN A 70 -1.16 -10.31 -8.23
CA GLN A 70 0.05 -9.99 -9.01
C GLN A 70 1.27 -9.76 -8.12
N TYR A 71 1.08 -9.08 -6.99
CA TYR A 71 2.17 -8.74 -6.08
C TYR A 71 2.26 -9.63 -4.83
N ASN A 72 1.42 -10.67 -4.73
CA ASN A 72 1.39 -11.58 -3.58
C ASN A 72 1.26 -10.83 -2.23
N VAL A 73 0.29 -9.93 -2.18
CA VAL A 73 -0.02 -9.11 -1.00
C VAL A 73 -0.70 -9.99 0.04
N GLY A 74 -0.14 -10.01 1.26
CA GLY A 74 -0.68 -10.76 2.38
C GLY A 74 -1.34 -9.89 3.44
N TYR A 75 -0.97 -8.61 3.50
CA TYR A 75 -1.49 -7.66 4.47
C TYR A 75 -1.71 -6.28 3.86
N ILE A 76 -2.77 -5.60 4.28
CA ILE A 76 -3.10 -4.23 3.91
C ILE A 76 -3.11 -3.39 5.19
N TYR A 77 -2.25 -2.38 5.24
CA TYR A 77 -2.14 -1.47 6.38
C TYR A 77 -2.86 -0.14 6.07
N ILE A 78 -3.69 0.32 7.01
CA ILE A 78 -4.39 1.60 6.93
C ILE A 78 -4.12 2.42 8.20
N GLY A 79 -3.26 3.43 8.07
CA GLY A 79 -2.88 4.39 9.11
C GLY A 79 -3.21 5.83 8.72
N ALA A 80 -2.50 6.78 9.34
CA ALA A 80 -2.70 8.21 9.07
C ALA A 80 -2.34 8.60 7.63
N GLU A 81 -1.22 8.09 7.11
CA GLU A 81 -0.77 8.42 5.74
C GLU A 81 -1.75 7.96 4.67
N GLU A 82 -2.27 6.74 4.79
CA GLU A 82 -3.27 6.23 3.86
C GLU A 82 -4.55 7.07 3.90
N ARG A 83 -5.04 7.40 5.10
CA ARG A 83 -6.25 8.21 5.28
C ARG A 83 -6.10 9.66 4.80
N ASN A 84 -4.90 10.23 4.92
CA ASN A 84 -4.63 11.59 4.44
C ASN A 84 -4.46 11.65 2.92
N ARG A 85 -4.06 10.54 2.29
CA ARG A 85 -3.70 10.49 0.87
C ARG A 85 -4.83 10.03 -0.04
N TYR A 86 -5.62 9.06 0.40
CA TYR A 86 -6.54 8.32 -0.47
C TYR A 86 -8.01 8.58 -0.10
N PRO A 87 -8.94 8.47 -1.07
CA PRO A 87 -10.36 8.69 -0.82
C PRO A 87 -10.92 7.66 0.16
N GLN A 88 -11.82 8.12 1.05
CA GLN A 88 -12.43 7.30 2.10
C GLN A 88 -13.09 6.03 1.53
N GLU A 89 -13.84 6.14 0.44
CA GLU A 89 -14.52 5.01 -0.22
C GLU A 89 -13.53 3.90 -0.65
N GLY A 90 -12.35 4.31 -1.13
CA GLY A 90 -11.28 3.39 -1.50
C GLY A 90 -10.70 2.66 -0.28
N LEU A 91 -10.68 3.26 0.91
CA LEU A 91 -10.15 2.63 2.11
C LEU A 91 -11.21 1.77 2.82
N GLU A 92 -12.47 2.21 2.83
CA GLU A 92 -13.55 1.52 3.53
C GLU A 92 -13.92 0.18 2.91
N LYS A 93 -13.67 -0.01 1.61
CA LYS A 93 -13.89 -1.30 0.93
C LYS A 93 -13.19 -2.47 1.62
N PHE A 94 -12.01 -2.24 2.21
CA PHE A 94 -11.25 -3.31 2.85
C PHE A 94 -11.98 -3.90 4.06
N THR A 95 -12.76 -3.10 4.77
CA THR A 95 -13.58 -3.55 5.91
C THR A 95 -14.61 -4.60 5.50
N ALA A 96 -15.16 -4.50 4.28
CA ALA A 96 -16.15 -5.45 3.78
C ALA A 96 -15.52 -6.73 3.19
N LEU A 97 -14.25 -6.66 2.77
CA LEU A 97 -13.61 -7.71 1.98
C LEU A 97 -12.66 -8.59 2.79
N PHE A 98 -12.06 -8.07 3.86
CA PHE A 98 -10.95 -8.75 4.53
C PHE A 98 -11.10 -8.74 6.06
N PRO A 99 -10.68 -9.82 6.73
CA PRO A 99 -10.65 -9.86 8.19
C PRO A 99 -9.62 -8.88 8.75
N VAL A 100 -10.01 -8.16 9.81
CA VAL A 100 -9.12 -7.35 10.63
C VAL A 100 -8.32 -8.28 11.54
N VAL A 101 -6.99 -8.22 11.45
CA VAL A 101 -6.07 -9.00 12.29
C VAL A 101 -5.41 -8.17 13.38
N TYR A 102 -5.44 -6.85 13.26
CA TYR A 102 -5.02 -5.92 14.31
C TYR A 102 -5.70 -4.56 14.11
N GLN A 103 -6.13 -3.94 15.21
CA GLN A 103 -6.71 -2.60 15.18
C GLN A 103 -6.44 -1.86 16.49
N ASN A 104 -6.15 -0.56 16.36
CA ASN A 104 -6.17 0.39 17.47
C ASN A 104 -6.72 1.74 16.99
N SER A 105 -6.62 2.78 17.81
CA SER A 105 -7.13 4.12 17.47
C SER A 105 -6.47 4.77 16.24
N GLY A 106 -5.25 4.36 15.88
CA GLY A 106 -4.50 4.94 14.77
C GLY A 106 -4.46 4.08 13.52
N VAL A 107 -4.55 2.76 13.65
CA VAL A 107 -4.28 1.83 12.54
C VAL A 107 -5.26 0.66 12.49
N THR A 108 -5.51 0.19 11.27
CA THR A 108 -6.18 -1.09 11.01
C THR A 108 -5.30 -1.90 10.07
N LEU A 109 -5.08 -3.17 10.40
CA LEU A 109 -4.36 -4.15 9.58
C LEU A 109 -5.33 -5.23 9.13
N TYR A 110 -5.48 -5.38 7.83
CA TYR A 110 -6.28 -6.44 7.20
C TYR A 110 -5.37 -7.56 6.71
N GLN A 111 -5.82 -8.80 6.85
CA GLN A 111 -5.17 -9.95 6.21
C GLN A 111 -5.86 -10.24 4.88
N VAL A 112 -5.06 -10.35 3.82
CA VAL A 112 -5.57 -10.76 2.51
C VAL A 112 -5.82 -12.27 2.56
N THR A 113 -7.08 -12.64 2.49
CA THR A 113 -7.51 -14.03 2.30
C THR A 113 -7.85 -14.25 0.83
N SER A 114 -7.55 -15.44 0.31
CA SER A 114 -8.08 -15.84 -0.98
C SER A 114 -9.62 -15.80 -0.93
N PRO A 115 -10.29 -15.31 -1.99
CA PRO A 115 -11.74 -15.44 -2.11
C PRO A 115 -12.17 -16.92 -2.11
#